data_AF-A0A4Q3AN62-F1
#
_entry.id   AF-A0A4Q3AN62-F1
#
_cell.length_a   1.000
_cell.length_b   1.000
_cell.length_c   1.000
_cell.angle_alpha   90.00
_cell.angle_beta   90.00
_cell.angle_gamma   90.00
#
_symmetry.space_group_name_H-M   'P 1'
#
loop_
_entity.id
_entity.type
_entity.pdbx_description
1 polymer ?
#
loop_
_entity_poly.entity_id
_entity_poly.type
_entity_poly.pdbx_seq_one_letter_code
_entity_poly.pdbx_strand_id
1 'polypeptide(L)'
;MSECTNRDESRWILAPADFDIREDHAWKHDEWERLCLESAEGDEGLIREIRSFWDAHIPICLDVGDGYSFHAIRVSDQSGVVVAGREPEFEATSEVASSFREFIAGLE
;
A
#
# COMPACT_ATOMS: atom_id res chain seq x y z
N MET A 1 -6.95 15.51 12.21
CA MET A 1 -6.12 14.58 13.01
C MET A 1 -4.65 14.82 12.66
N SER A 2 -3.71 14.42 13.52
CA SER A 2 -2.27 14.47 13.18
C SER A 2 -1.93 13.27 12.31
N GLU A 3 -1.33 13.48 11.15
CA GLU A 3 -0.81 12.42 10.29
C GLU A 3 0.33 11.68 10.99
N CYS A 4 0.47 10.37 10.74
CA CYS A 4 1.58 9.57 11.24
C CYS A 4 2.69 9.54 10.18
N THR A 5 3.46 10.63 10.10
CA THR A 5 4.52 10.82 9.11
C THR A 5 5.90 10.95 9.73
N ASN A 6 6.95 10.65 8.97
CA ASN A 6 8.33 10.93 9.38
C ASN A 6 8.63 12.44 9.30
N ARG A 7 9.78 12.86 9.85
CA ARG A 7 10.19 14.28 9.87
C ARG A 7 10.27 14.91 8.48
N ASP A 8 10.68 14.12 7.50
CA ASP A 8 10.91 14.60 6.14
C ASP A 8 9.65 14.56 5.28
N GLU A 9 8.50 14.19 5.86
CA GLU A 9 7.20 14.09 5.18
C GLU A 9 7.31 13.25 3.88
N SER A 10 7.97 12.11 3.99
CA SER A 10 8.25 11.19 2.89
C SER A 10 7.80 9.76 3.17
N ARG A 11 7.34 9.47 4.38
CA ARG A 11 6.79 8.17 4.80
C ARG A 11 5.58 8.36 5.68
N TRP A 12 4.51 7.62 5.40
CA TRP A 12 3.26 7.69 6.15
C TRP A 12 2.82 6.30 6.58
N ILE A 13 2.52 6.13 7.86
CA ILE A 13 1.76 4.98 8.36
C ILE A 13 0.29 5.33 8.22
N LEU A 14 -0.47 4.49 7.51
CA LEU A 14 -1.89 4.71 7.28
C LEU A 14 -2.70 4.28 8.51
N ALA A 15 -3.48 5.22 9.03
CA ALA A 15 -4.40 5.05 10.14
C ALA A 15 -5.84 4.86 9.61
N PRO A 16 -6.79 4.40 10.44
CA PRO A 16 -8.17 4.18 10.00
C PRO A 16 -8.85 5.40 9.33
N ALA A 17 -8.45 6.62 9.69
CA ALA A 17 -8.99 7.82 9.04
C ALA A 17 -8.56 7.95 7.58
N ASP A 18 -7.36 7.48 7.20
CA ASP A 18 -6.84 7.58 5.83
C ASP A 18 -7.58 6.66 4.84
N PHE A 19 -8.45 5.78 5.36
CA PHE A 19 -9.39 4.96 4.60
C PHE A 19 -10.80 5.58 4.51
N ASP A 20 -11.04 6.71 5.17
CA ASP A 20 -12.31 7.43 5.07
C ASP A 20 -12.35 8.21 3.75
N ILE A 21 -13.05 7.64 2.77
CA ILE A 21 -13.23 8.22 1.43
C ILE A 21 -13.94 9.59 1.43
N ARG A 22 -14.47 10.05 2.58
CA ARG A 22 -15.13 11.34 2.74
C ARG A 22 -14.17 12.46 3.12
N GLU A 23 -12.99 12.12 3.60
CA GLU A 23 -11.94 13.07 3.98
C GLU A 23 -10.95 13.27 2.82
N ASP A 24 -10.50 14.51 2.64
CA ASP A 24 -9.52 14.87 1.63
C ASP A 24 -8.12 14.83 2.25
N HIS A 25 -7.49 13.65 2.17
CA HIS A 25 -6.13 13.42 2.67
C HIS A 25 -5.09 13.78 1.60
N ALA A 26 -3.92 14.26 2.03
CA ALA A 26 -2.80 14.55 1.12
C ALA A 26 -2.33 13.30 0.37
N TRP A 27 -2.46 12.12 1.00
CA TRP A 27 -2.20 10.81 0.40
C TRP A 27 -3.37 9.88 0.67
N LYS A 28 -3.95 9.32 -0.39
CA LYS A 28 -5.04 8.35 -0.28
C LYS A 28 -4.47 6.95 -0.19
N HIS A 29 -5.19 6.06 0.50
CA HIS A 29 -4.81 4.66 0.61
C HIS A 29 -4.69 3.94 -0.75
N ASP A 30 -5.38 4.43 -1.78
CA ASP A 30 -5.44 3.85 -3.12
C ASP A 30 -4.49 4.51 -4.14
N GLU A 31 -3.54 5.35 -3.70
CA GLU A 31 -2.72 6.16 -4.61
C GLU A 31 -1.90 5.31 -5.61
N TRP A 32 -1.31 4.20 -5.13
CA TRP A 32 -0.55 3.29 -5.99
C TRP A 32 -1.44 2.49 -6.94
N GLU A 33 -2.63 2.08 -6.50
CA GLU A 33 -3.61 1.45 -7.40
C GLU A 33 -3.98 2.41 -8.53
N ARG A 34 -4.28 3.67 -8.20
CA ARG A 34 -4.66 4.69 -9.19
C ARG A 34 -3.53 4.94 -10.19
N LEU A 35 -2.29 5.05 -9.71
CA LEU A 35 -1.11 5.19 -10.57
C LEU A 35 -0.92 4.00 -11.54
N CYS A 36 -1.09 2.77 -11.05
CA CYS A 36 -1.05 1.57 -11.88
C CYS A 36 -2.18 1.56 -12.91
N LEU A 37 -3.41 1.92 -12.52
CA LEU A 37 -4.57 1.97 -13.41
C LEU A 37 -4.43 3.02 -14.51
N GLU A 38 -3.86 4.19 -14.21
CA GLU A 38 -3.54 5.20 -15.20
C GLU A 38 -2.52 4.68 -16.22
N SER A 39 -1.51 3.94 -15.75
CA SER A 39 -0.48 3.34 -16.62
C SER A 39 -1.02 2.19 -17.49
N ALA A 40 -2.09 1.53 -17.05
CA ALA A 40 -2.74 0.42 -17.75
C ALA A 40 -3.87 0.86 -18.70
N GLU A 41 -4.01 2.16 -18.99
CA GLU A 41 -5.08 2.69 -19.82
C GLU A 41 -5.18 1.95 -21.17
N GLY A 42 -6.37 1.41 -21.45
CA GLY A 42 -6.65 0.67 -22.69
C GLY A 42 -6.33 -0.83 -22.64
N ASP A 43 -5.73 -1.34 -21.56
CA ASP A 43 -5.50 -2.77 -21.34
C ASP A 43 -6.46 -3.32 -20.26
N GLU A 44 -7.61 -3.83 -20.69
CA GLU A 44 -8.61 -4.42 -19.79
C GLU A 44 -8.13 -5.69 -19.07
N GLY A 45 -7.09 -6.37 -19.59
CA GLY A 45 -6.47 -7.51 -18.92
C GLY A 45 -5.70 -7.05 -17.71
N LEU A 46 -4.76 -6.12 -17.94
CA LEU A 46 -3.90 -5.55 -16.92
C LEU A 46 -4.71 -4.81 -15.84
N ILE A 47 -5.73 -4.02 -16.23
CA ILE A 47 -6.63 -3.34 -15.28
C ILE A 47 -7.29 -4.33 -14.31
N ARG A 48 -7.70 -5.51 -14.79
CA ARG A 48 -8.32 -6.54 -13.93
C ARG A 48 -7.30 -7.17 -12.98
N GLU A 49 -6.07 -7.38 -13.44
CA GLU A 49 -4.99 -7.92 -12.61
C GLU A 49 -4.61 -6.95 -11.50
N ILE A 50 -4.44 -5.67 -11.82
CA ILE A 50 -4.17 -4.60 -10.86
C ILE A 50 -5.26 -4.54 -9.79
N ARG A 51 -6.55 -4.45 -10.18
CA ARG A 51 -7.66 -4.42 -9.22
C ARG A 51 -7.71 -5.67 -8.36
N SER A 52 -7.54 -6.85 -8.96
CA SER A 52 -7.53 -8.10 -8.21
C SER A 52 -6.40 -8.16 -7.18
N PHE A 53 -5.26 -7.53 -7.47
CA PHE A 53 -4.17 -7.40 -6.52
C PHE A 53 -4.55 -6.45 -5.38
N TRP A 54 -4.99 -5.23 -5.68
CA TRP A 54 -5.30 -4.22 -4.63
C TRP A 54 -6.55 -4.57 -3.81
N ASP A 55 -7.54 -5.26 -4.36
CA ASP A 55 -8.67 -5.83 -3.61
C ASP A 55 -8.22 -6.85 -2.54
N ALA A 56 -7.05 -7.47 -2.73
CA ALA A 56 -6.47 -8.47 -1.83
C ALA A 56 -5.46 -7.89 -0.83
N HIS A 57 -5.10 -6.61 -0.93
CA HIS A 57 -4.03 -5.98 -0.16
C HIS A 57 -4.46 -4.64 0.43
N ILE A 58 -4.25 -4.47 1.73
CA ILE A 58 -4.51 -3.21 2.41
C ILE A 58 -3.17 -2.53 2.71
N PRO A 59 -2.83 -1.41 2.05
CA PRO A 59 -1.63 -0.65 2.35
C PRO A 59 -1.63 -0.19 3.80
N ILE A 60 -0.49 -0.27 4.48
CA ILE A 60 -0.32 0.19 5.87
C ILE A 60 0.81 1.21 5.99
N CYS A 61 1.65 1.32 4.97
CA CYS A 61 2.72 2.30 4.89
C CYS A 61 2.95 2.69 3.44
N LEU A 62 3.09 4.00 3.19
CA LEU A 62 3.50 4.57 1.90
C LEU A 62 4.85 5.28 2.08
N ASP A 63 5.76 5.14 1.11
CA ASP A 63 7.09 5.76 1.12
C ASP A 63 7.41 6.34 -0.25
N VAL A 64 7.85 7.60 -0.27
CA VAL A 64 8.29 8.35 -1.46
C VAL A 64 9.72 8.88 -1.34
N GLY A 65 10.43 8.55 -0.25
CA GLY A 65 11.76 9.07 0.05
C GLY A 65 12.87 8.51 -0.83
N ASP A 66 12.70 7.30 -1.34
CA ASP A 66 13.59 6.66 -2.32
C ASP A 66 12.73 5.95 -3.37
N GLY A 67 12.09 6.73 -4.24
CA GLY A 67 11.07 6.22 -5.16
C GLY A 67 9.79 5.76 -4.44
N TYR A 68 8.83 5.26 -5.20
CA TYR A 68 7.52 4.87 -4.65
C TYR A 68 7.51 3.43 -4.17
N SER A 69 7.22 3.24 -2.88
CA SER A 69 7.10 1.91 -2.27
C SER A 69 6.02 1.87 -1.20
N PHE A 70 5.66 0.65 -0.80
CA PHE A 70 4.66 0.43 0.24
C PHE A 70 4.90 -0.85 1.02
N HIS A 71 4.24 -0.93 2.17
CA HIS A 71 3.94 -2.19 2.84
C HIS A 71 2.43 -2.39 2.88
N ALA A 72 1.95 -3.61 2.64
CA ALA A 72 0.54 -3.95 2.70
C ALA A 72 0.29 -5.26 3.44
N ILE A 73 -0.87 -5.37 4.07
CA ILE A 73 -1.37 -6.62 4.63
C ILE A 73 -2.15 -7.36 3.54
N ARG A 74 -1.77 -8.60 3.24
CA ARG A 74 -2.56 -9.49 2.39
C ARG A 74 -3.75 -10.03 3.18
N VAL A 75 -4.96 -9.76 2.70
CA VAL A 75 -6.22 -10.09 3.40
C VAL A 75 -7.04 -11.18 2.71
N SER A 76 -6.72 -11.52 1.46
CA SER A 76 -7.47 -12.49 0.65
C SER A 76 -7.56 -13.89 1.25
N ASP A 77 -6.52 -14.32 1.96
CA ASP A 77 -6.40 -15.64 2.59
C ASP A 77 -6.50 -15.60 4.13
N GLN A 78 -6.81 -14.43 4.71
CA GLN A 78 -6.77 -14.19 6.15
C GLN A 78 -5.42 -14.53 6.81
N SER A 79 -4.33 -14.62 6.03
CA SER A 79 -3.00 -14.92 6.56
C SER A 79 -2.47 -13.77 7.40
N GLY A 80 -2.80 -12.53 7.04
CA GLY A 80 -2.22 -11.33 7.63
C GLY A 80 -0.74 -11.15 7.28
N VAL A 81 -0.23 -11.87 6.28
CA VAL A 81 1.12 -11.70 5.73
C VAL A 81 1.33 -10.25 5.33
N VAL A 82 2.50 -9.72 5.65
CA VAL A 82 2.90 -8.37 5.22
C VAL A 82 3.82 -8.51 4.02
N VAL A 83 3.47 -7.79 2.96
CA VAL A 83 4.25 -7.72 1.73
C VAL A 83 4.82 -6.33 1.53
N ALA A 84 5.96 -6.24 0.86
CA ALA A 84 6.54 -4.99 0.39
C ALA A 84 6.54 -4.96 -1.14
N GLY A 85 6.16 -3.81 -1.71
CA GLY A 85 6.18 -3.55 -3.15
C GLY A 85 6.80 -2.19 -3.45
N ARG A 86 7.27 -2.01 -4.69
CA ARG A 86 7.94 -0.79 -5.16
C ARG A 86 7.69 -0.64 -6.66
N GLU A 87 7.73 0.60 -7.14
CA GLU A 87 7.81 0.88 -8.58
C GLU A 87 9.00 0.16 -9.25
N PRO A 88 8.94 -0.13 -10.57
CA PRO A 88 7.83 0.17 -11.50
C PRO A 88 6.67 -0.83 -11.45
N GLU A 89 6.87 -2.00 -10.84
CA GLU A 89 5.88 -3.09 -10.80
C GLU A 89 5.43 -3.29 -9.34
N PHE A 90 4.48 -2.47 -8.88
CA PHE A 90 4.02 -2.48 -7.48
C PHE A 90 3.48 -3.85 -7.05
N GLU A 91 2.84 -4.56 -7.98
CA GLU A 91 2.23 -5.87 -7.79
C GLU A 91 3.28 -7.00 -7.62
N ALA A 92 4.53 -6.77 -8.03
CA ALA A 92 5.64 -7.70 -7.88
C ALA A 92 6.23 -7.65 -6.46
N THR A 93 5.42 -8.08 -5.50
CA THR A 93 5.74 -7.97 -4.07
C THR A 93 6.61 -9.10 -3.52
N SER A 94 7.24 -8.82 -2.37
CA SER A 94 7.95 -9.82 -1.55
C SER A 94 7.32 -9.91 -0.16
N GLU A 95 7.20 -11.11 0.39
CA GLU A 95 6.75 -11.31 1.76
C GLU A 95 7.86 -10.88 2.74
N VAL A 96 7.55 -9.95 3.64
CA VAL A 96 8.52 -9.42 4.63
C VAL A 96 8.19 -9.88 6.05
N ALA A 97 6.97 -10.34 6.30
CA ALA A 97 6.58 -10.96 7.57
C ALA A 97 5.41 -11.93 7.36
N SER A 98 5.38 -13.02 8.12
CA SER A 98 4.29 -14.02 8.06
C SER A 98 2.99 -13.55 8.70
N SER A 99 3.04 -12.47 9.49
CA SER A 99 1.86 -11.83 10.08
C SER A 99 2.12 -10.35 10.38
N PHE A 100 1.06 -9.55 10.47
CA PHE A 100 1.16 -8.15 10.92
C PHE A 100 1.76 -8.03 12.33
N ARG A 101 1.49 -8.98 13.23
CA ARG A 101 2.09 -8.99 14.58
C ARG A 101 3.61 -9.14 14.51
N GLU A 102 4.10 -10.06 13.69
CA GLU A 102 5.54 -10.26 13.48
C GLU A 102 6.19 -9.02 12.87
N PHE A 103 5.53 -8.43 11.87
CA PHE A 103 6.02 -7.20 11.23
C PHE A 103 6.24 -6.08 12.25
N ILE A 104 5.25 -5.80 13.11
CA ILE A 104 5.37 -4.76 14.14
C ILE A 104 6.45 -5.10 15.18
N ALA A 105 6.59 -6.37 15.57
CA ALA A 105 7.64 -6.78 16.52
C ALA A 105 9.06 -6.60 15.95
N GLY A 106 9.21 -6.58 14.63
CA GLY A 106 10.49 -6.34 13.95
C GLY A 106 10.88 -4.86 13.80
N LEU A 107 10.02 -3.92 14.20
CA LEU A 107 10.25 -2.47 14.10
C LEU A 107 10.94 -1.87 15.36
N GLU A 108 11.29 -2.71 16.34
CA GLU A 108 11.95 -2.31 17.60
C GLU A 108 13.45 -2.00 17.47
#